data_AF-A0A7J4VMS2-F1
#
_entry.id   AF-A0A7J4VMS2-F1
#
_cell.length_a   1.000
_cell.length_b   1.000
_cell.length_c   1.000
_cell.angle_alpha   90.00
_cell.angle_beta   90.00
_cell.angle_gamma   90.00
#
_symmetry.space_group_name_H-M   'P 1'
#
loop_
_entity.id
_entity.type
_entity.pdbx_description
1 polymer ?
#
loop_
_entity_poly.entity_id
_entity_poly.type
_entity_poly.pdbx_seq_one_letter_code
_entity_poly.pdbx_strand_id
1 'polypeptide(L)'
;MLDTEHPNTSETVKTLTRAQREAIAAIAFFRRQRKAGRGWIVGDKRLSERVIERLEQMQLVEESFLKGEPRLQLTIVGQAIEAKLQ
;
A
#
# COMPACT_ATOMS: atom_id res chain seq x y z
N MET A 1 26.69 -7.68 -6.15
CA MET A 1 25.43 -7.54 -5.39
C MET A 1 24.34 -7.37 -6.43
N LEU A 2 23.32 -8.22 -6.42
CA LEU A 2 22.29 -8.26 -7.47
C LEU A 2 21.33 -7.09 -7.29
N ASP A 3 21.45 -6.07 -8.14
CA ASP A 3 20.41 -5.07 -8.37
C ASP A 3 19.19 -5.77 -8.98
N THR A 4 18.35 -6.36 -8.12
CA THR A 4 17.07 -6.93 -8.53
C THR A 4 16.05 -5.80 -8.64
N GLU A 5 16.35 -4.84 -9.53
CA GLU A 5 15.35 -3.91 -10.03
C GLU A 5 14.30 -4.76 -10.74
N HIS A 6 13.16 -5.03 -10.09
CA HIS A 6 12.02 -5.61 -10.78
C HIS A 6 11.66 -4.63 -11.91
N PRO A 7 11.79 -5.00 -13.20
CA PRO A 7 11.64 -4.06 -14.32
C PRO A 7 10.28 -3.35 -14.31
N ASN A 8 9.28 -3.95 -13.66
CA ASN A 8 7.93 -3.41 -13.54
C ASN A 8 7.75 -2.34 -12.46
N THR A 9 8.65 -2.17 -11.49
CA THR A 9 8.43 -1.24 -10.36
C THR A 9 8.46 0.22 -10.80
N SER A 10 9.42 0.62 -11.65
CA SER A 10 9.51 1.99 -12.14
C SER A 10 8.35 2.37 -13.08
N GLU A 11 7.85 1.42 -13.87
CA GLU A 11 6.64 1.62 -14.69
C GLU A 11 5.38 1.67 -13.82
N THR A 12 5.30 0.81 -12.80
CA THR A 12 4.19 0.83 -11.84
C THR A 12 4.14 2.16 -11.11
N VAL A 13 5.27 2.68 -10.63
CA VAL A 13 5.36 4.02 -10.02
C VAL A 13 4.73 5.06 -10.95
N LYS A 14 5.06 5.08 -12.24
CA LYS A 14 4.51 6.06 -13.21
C LYS A 14 2.99 5.94 -13.39
N THR A 15 2.42 4.75 -13.27
CA THR A 15 0.98 4.51 -13.42
C THR A 15 0.16 4.77 -12.15
N LEU A 16 0.80 4.89 -10.99
CA LEU A 16 0.11 5.19 -9.74
C LEU A 16 -0.45 6.62 -9.72
N THR A 17 -1.74 6.70 -9.45
CA THR A 17 -2.43 7.95 -9.14
C THR A 17 -1.93 8.54 -7.81
N ARG A 18 -2.13 9.85 -7.61
CA ARG A 18 -1.78 10.52 -6.35
C ARG A 18 -2.39 9.84 -5.12
N ALA A 19 -3.67 9.46 -5.18
CA ALA A 19 -4.36 8.80 -4.07
C ALA A 19 -3.73 7.44 -3.71
N GLN A 20 -3.28 6.68 -4.71
CA GLN A 20 -2.60 5.40 -4.47
C GLN A 20 -1.21 5.58 -3.86
N ARG A 21 -0.44 6.57 -4.31
CA ARG A 21 0.86 6.91 -3.71
C ARG A 21 0.71 7.34 -2.25
N GLU A 22 -0.26 8.21 -1.98
CA GLU A 22 -0.55 8.64 -0.61
C GLU A 22 -1.03 7.47 0.28
N ALA A 23 -1.78 6.51 -0.28
CA ALA A 23 -2.18 5.30 0.43
C ALA A 23 -0.98 4.41 0.77
N ILE A 24 -0.08 4.13 -0.19
CA ILE A 24 1.14 3.34 0.03
C ILE A 24 2.00 3.98 1.12
N ALA A 25 2.26 5.29 1.03
CA ALA A 25 3.03 6.01 2.03
C ALA A 25 2.37 5.97 3.42
N ALA A 26 1.04 6.14 3.48
CA ALA A 26 0.32 6.08 4.76
C ALA A 26 0.36 4.69 5.39
N ILE A 27 0.22 3.63 4.59
CA ILE A 27 0.29 2.25 5.08
C ILE A 27 1.69 1.91 5.61
N ALA A 28 2.76 2.39 4.94
CA ALA A 28 4.13 2.24 5.40
C ALA A 28 4.40 3.01 6.70
N PHE A 29 3.91 4.24 6.79
CA PHE A 29 4.23 5.14 7.89
C PHE A 29 3.39 4.91 9.15
N PHE A 30 2.07 4.74 9.00
CA PHE A 30 1.16 4.71 10.14
C PHE A 30 0.97 3.31 10.72
N ARG A 31 1.39 3.16 11.98
CA ARG A 31 1.11 1.96 12.76
C ARG A 31 -0.35 1.80 13.14
N ARG A 32 -1.12 2.89 13.26
CA ARG A 32 -2.55 2.83 13.65
C ARG A 32 -3.40 2.67 12.42
N GLN A 33 -4.13 1.57 12.35
CA GLN A 33 -5.01 1.24 11.23
C GLN A 33 -6.29 0.63 11.79
N ARG A 34 -7.42 0.90 11.14
CA ARG A 34 -8.68 0.21 11.41
C ARG A 34 -9.55 0.18 10.16
N LYS A 35 -10.37 -0.87 10.05
CA LYS A 35 -11.41 -0.96 9.04
C LYS A 35 -12.52 0.08 9.33
N ALA A 36 -13.01 0.74 8.30
CA ALA A 36 -14.04 1.77 8.39
C ALA A 36 -15.10 1.53 7.29
N GLY A 37 -16.06 0.66 7.59
CA GLY A 37 -16.97 0.11 6.58
C GLY A 37 -16.19 -0.75 5.61
N ARG A 38 -16.28 -0.44 4.32
CA ARG A 38 -15.50 -1.12 3.25
C ARG A 38 -14.15 -0.46 2.96
N GLY A 39 -13.88 0.70 3.56
CA GLY A 39 -12.60 1.40 3.45
C GLY A 39 -11.74 1.23 4.69
N TRP A 40 -10.67 1.98 4.74
CA TRP A 40 -9.70 1.96 5.83
C TRP A 40 -9.44 3.35 6.38
N ILE A 41 -9.16 3.41 7.67
CA ILE A 41 -8.56 4.59 8.30
C ILE A 41 -7.15 4.19 8.72
N VAL A 42 -6.17 4.88 8.16
CA VAL A 42 -4.74 4.65 8.36
C VAL A 42 -4.14 5.96 8.85
N GLY A 43 -3.78 6.01 10.14
CA GLY A 43 -3.44 7.26 10.81
C GLY A 43 -4.59 8.27 10.76
N ASP A 44 -4.36 9.39 10.09
CA ASP A 44 -5.32 10.46 9.80
C ASP A 44 -5.95 10.36 8.40
N LYS A 45 -5.49 9.43 7.56
CA LYS A 45 -6.00 9.25 6.19
C LYS A 45 -7.15 8.26 6.11
N ARG A 46 -8.15 8.60 5.29
CA ARG A 46 -9.24 7.70 4.91
C ARG A 46 -8.99 7.15 3.51
N LEU A 47 -8.80 5.85 3.42
CA LEU A 47 -8.61 5.13 2.17
C LEU A 47 -9.93 4.50 1.75
N SER A 48 -10.36 4.78 0.52
CA SER A 48 -11.58 4.19 -0.02
C SER A 48 -11.35 2.73 -0.40
N GLU A 49 -12.42 1.94 -0.36
CA GLU A 49 -12.43 0.54 -0.83
C GLU A 49 -11.77 0.40 -2.21
N ARG A 50 -12.18 1.22 -3.18
CA ARG A 50 -11.63 1.21 -4.54
C ARG A 50 -10.12 1.41 -4.61
N VAL A 51 -9.55 2.27 -3.75
CA VAL A 51 -8.11 2.49 -3.71
C VAL A 51 -7.41 1.25 -3.17
N ILE A 52 -7.95 0.64 -2.11
CA ILE A 52 -7.40 -0.59 -1.52
C ILE A 52 -7.50 -1.75 -2.51
N GLU A 53 -8.68 -2.01 -3.06
CA GLU A 53 -8.90 -3.07 -4.05
C GLU A 53 -7.93 -2.94 -5.23
N ARG A 54 -7.71 -1.71 -5.72
CA ARG A 54 -6.80 -1.48 -6.84
C ARG A 54 -5.35 -1.77 -6.45
N LEU A 55 -4.94 -1.42 -5.23
CA LEU A 55 -3.60 -1.70 -4.72
C LEU A 55 -3.36 -3.19 -4.46
N GLU A 56 -4.39 -3.91 -4.00
CA GLU A 56 -4.36 -5.37 -3.85
C GLU A 56 -4.29 -6.07 -5.20
N GLN A 57 -5.06 -5.62 -6.21
CA GLN A 57 -4.97 -6.11 -7.59
C GLN A 57 -3.58 -5.92 -8.20
N MET A 58 -2.88 -4.85 -7.81
CA MET A 58 -1.50 -4.57 -8.23
C MET A 58 -0.46 -5.30 -7.37
N GLN A 59 -0.91 -6.14 -6.42
CA GLN A 59 -0.07 -6.88 -5.47
C GLN A 59 0.86 -5.97 -4.64
N LEU A 60 0.45 -4.73 -4.38
CA LEU A 60 1.26 -3.76 -3.61
C LEU A 60 0.92 -3.77 -2.13
N VAL A 61 -0.31 -4.17 -1.81
CA VAL A 61 -0.84 -4.18 -0.46
C VAL A 61 -1.61 -5.47 -0.27
N GLU A 62 -1.66 -5.97 0.95
CA GLU A 62 -2.51 -7.08 1.35
C GLU A 62 -3.18 -6.79 2.69
N GLU A 63 -4.38 -7.34 2.87
CA GLU A 63 -5.05 -7.41 4.18
C GLU A 63 -4.52 -8.63 4.96
N SER A 64 -3.93 -8.36 6.12
CA SER A 64 -3.42 -9.34 7.08
C SER A 64 -4.12 -9.20 8.42
N PHE A 65 -4.15 -10.27 9.22
CA PHE A 65 -4.72 -10.24 10.56
C PHE A 65 -3.62 -10.30 11.61
N LEU A 66 -3.49 -9.24 12.40
CA LEU A 66 -2.55 -9.18 13.52
C LEU A 66 -3.31 -9.18 14.83
N LYS A 67 -3.14 -10.22 15.65
CA LYS A 67 -3.87 -10.39 16.93
C LYS A 67 -5.40 -10.34 16.79
N GLY A 68 -5.92 -10.85 15.67
CA GLY A 68 -7.35 -10.83 15.36
C GLY A 68 -7.87 -9.49 14.82
N GLU A 69 -7.01 -8.47 14.70
CA GLU A 69 -7.39 -7.19 14.09
C GLU A 69 -6.92 -7.13 12.62
N PRO A 70 -7.78 -6.68 11.69
CA PRO A 70 -7.38 -6.51 10.30
C PRO A 70 -6.38 -5.35 10.20
N ARG A 71 -5.34 -5.54 9.40
CA ARG A 71 -4.35 -4.53 9.01
C ARG A 71 -4.02 -4.60 7.53
N LEU A 72 -3.71 -3.44 6.94
CA LEU A 72 -3.05 -3.36 5.64
C LEU A 72 -1.54 -3.40 5.83
N GLN A 73 -0.89 -4.21 5.01
CA GLN A 73 0.56 -4.33 4.95
C GLN A 73 1.04 -4.17 3.51
N LEU A 74 2.19 -3.54 3.33
CA LEU A 74 2.86 -3.52 2.03
C LEU A 74 3.48 -4.88 1.76
N THR A 75 3.22 -5.43 0.57
CA THR A 75 3.94 -6.60 0.07
C THR A 75 5.40 -6.25 -0.22
N ILE A 76 6.22 -7.25 -0.56
CA ILE A 76 7.61 -7.02 -1.01
C ILE A 76 7.65 -6.02 -2.20
N VAL A 77 6.72 -6.15 -3.16
CA VAL A 77 6.63 -5.24 -4.30
C VAL A 77 6.17 -3.86 -3.86
N GLY A 78 5.20 -3.77 -2.95
CA GLY A 78 4.74 -2.51 -2.39
C GLY A 78 5.83 -1.73 -1.65
N GLN A 79 6.67 -2.43 -0.89
CA GLN A 79 7.83 -1.84 -0.19
C GLN A 79 8.86 -1.31 -1.18
N ALA A 80 9.17 -2.07 -2.24
CA ALA A 80 10.09 -1.62 -3.28
C ALA A 80 9.56 -0.38 -4.02
N ILE A 81 8.24 -0.28 -4.25
CA ILE A 81 7.62 0.90 -4.82
C ILE A 81 7.65 2.08 -3.85
N GLU A 82 7.33 1.87 -2.57
CA GLU A 82 7.37 2.93 -1.55
C GLU A 82 8.76 3.55 -1.44
N ALA A 83 9.81 2.74 -1.46
CA ALA A 83 11.19 3.20 -1.45
C ALA A 83 11.55 4.09 -2.67
N LYS A 84 10.86 3.92 -3.81
CA LYS A 84 11.03 4.77 -5.01
C LYS A 84 10.13 6.02 -5.02
N LEU A 85 9.21 6.15 -4.05
CA LEU A 85 8.37 7.34 -3.90
C LEU A 85 9.01 8.42 -3.02
N GLN A 86 10.04 8.07 -2.25
CA GLN A 86 10.86 9.00 -1.45
C GLN A 86 11.89 9.71 -2.30
#